data_AF-A0A7V3SLI6-F1
#
_entry.id   AF-A0A7V3SLI6-F1
#
_cell.length_a   1.000
_cell.length_b   1.000
_cell.length_c   1.000
_cell.angle_alpha   90.00
_cell.angle_beta   90.00
_cell.angle_gamma   90.00
#
_symmetry.space_group_name_H-M   'P 1'
#
loop_
_entity.id
_entity.type
_entity.pdbx_description
1 polymer ?
#
loop_
_entity_poly.entity_id
_entity_poly.type
_entity_poly.pdbx_seq_one_letter_code
_entity_poly.pdbx_strand_id
1 'polypeptide(L)'
;PYELVVEVHRTGKLPVPNFSAGGIATPADAALMMQLGAEAVFVGSGIFKSGDPKRRAKAIVDAVTYYNDPKILAEISEDLGEPMVGIDIRQLEEKELLAPRGW
;
A
#
# COMPACT_ATOMS: atom_id res chain seq x y z
N PRO A 1 7.75 24.96 -10.24
CA PRO A 1 8.72 24.84 -9.13
C PRO A 1 10.05 24.22 -9.59
N TYR A 2 10.93 25.04 -10.20
CA TYR A 2 12.19 24.58 -10.78
C TYR A 2 13.18 24.05 -9.72
N GLU A 3 13.39 24.81 -8.63
CA GLU A 3 14.34 24.43 -7.58
C GLU A 3 14.02 23.07 -6.93
N LEU A 4 12.74 22.76 -6.71
CA LEU A 4 12.34 21.45 -6.18
C LEU A 4 12.68 20.29 -7.13
N VAL A 5 12.57 20.51 -8.45
CA VAL A 5 12.95 19.49 -9.44
C VAL A 5 14.46 19.30 -9.45
N VAL A 6 15.24 20.39 -9.34
CA VAL A 6 16.70 20.32 -9.21
C VAL A 6 17.10 19.57 -7.95
N GLU A 7 16.44 19.83 -6.82
CA GLU A 7 16.67 19.12 -5.57
C GLU A 7 16.40 17.61 -5.71
N VAL A 8 15.22 17.23 -6.23
CA VAL A 8 14.86 15.82 -6.46
C VAL A 8 15.86 15.14 -7.41
N HIS A 9 16.31 15.82 -8.46
CA HIS A 9 17.35 15.29 -9.35
C HIS A 9 18.68 15.04 -8.62
N ARG A 10 19.08 15.94 -7.73
CA ARG A 10 20.33 15.84 -6.96
C ARG A 10 20.27 14.79 -5.85
N THR A 11 19.15 14.67 -5.15
CA THR A 11 18.98 13.78 -4.00
C THR A 11 18.44 12.41 -4.37
N GLY A 12 17.80 12.28 -5.53
CA GLY A 12 17.11 11.07 -5.98
C GLY A 12 15.83 10.75 -5.21
N LYS A 13 15.32 11.67 -4.39
CA LYS A 13 14.15 11.46 -3.52
C LYS A 13 13.32 12.73 -3.38
N LEU A 14 12.06 12.57 -2.99
CA LEU A 14 11.21 13.69 -2.61
C LEU A 14 11.75 14.33 -1.31
N PRO A 15 11.61 15.66 -1.13
CA PRO A 15 12.03 16.35 0.10
C PRO A 15 11.06 16.14 1.27
N VAL A 16 10.14 15.17 1.14
CA VAL A 16 9.12 14.78 2.11
C VAL A 16 8.97 13.26 2.08
N PRO A 17 8.53 12.65 3.19
CA PRO A 17 8.26 11.21 3.21
C PRO A 17 7.23 10.78 2.15
N ASN A 18 7.53 9.71 1.43
CA ASN A 18 6.67 9.15 0.39
C ASN A 18 5.91 7.92 0.90
N PHE A 19 4.58 8.04 1.01
CA PHE A 19 3.71 6.98 1.48
C PHE A 19 2.91 6.36 0.32
N SER A 20 2.79 5.04 0.31
CA SER A 20 1.81 4.36 -0.55
C SER A 20 0.46 4.23 0.16
N ALA A 21 -0.62 4.62 -0.52
CA ALA A 21 -1.97 4.60 0.03
C ALA A 21 -3.00 4.13 -1.00
N GLY A 22 -4.04 3.46 -0.52
CA GLY A 22 -5.15 2.97 -1.35
C GLY A 22 -4.96 1.52 -1.83
N GLY A 23 -6.00 0.70 -1.68
CA GLY A 23 -6.02 -0.67 -2.20
C GLY A 23 -5.18 -1.71 -1.44
N ILE A 24 -4.38 -1.32 -0.45
CA ILE A 24 -3.58 -2.26 0.37
C ILE A 24 -4.52 -3.09 1.24
N ALA A 25 -4.66 -4.38 0.94
CA ALA A 25 -5.58 -5.29 1.62
C ALA A 25 -4.87 -6.45 2.32
N THR A 26 -3.64 -6.78 1.89
CA THR A 26 -2.88 -7.95 2.34
C THR A 26 -1.45 -7.59 2.77
N PRO A 27 -0.78 -8.43 3.57
CA PRO A 27 0.66 -8.31 3.85
C PRO A 27 1.51 -8.21 2.58
N ALA A 28 1.18 -8.96 1.54
CA ALA A 28 1.89 -8.95 0.27
C ALA A 28 1.80 -7.58 -0.42
N ASP A 29 0.63 -6.93 -0.41
CA ASP A 29 0.46 -5.59 -0.96
C ASP A 29 1.35 -4.57 -0.23
N ALA A 30 1.36 -4.64 1.10
CA ALA A 30 2.16 -3.75 1.93
C ALA A 30 3.67 -3.95 1.66
N ALA A 31 4.11 -5.20 1.63
CA ALA A 31 5.50 -5.53 1.33
C ALA A 31 5.91 -5.09 -0.09
N LEU A 32 5.04 -5.30 -1.08
CA LEU A 32 5.26 -4.84 -2.45
C LEU A 32 5.48 -3.33 -2.51
N MET A 33 4.68 -2.54 -1.80
CA MET A 33 4.86 -1.08 -1.77
C MET A 33 6.22 -0.67 -1.20
N MET A 34 6.68 -1.35 -0.14
CA MET A 34 8.00 -1.11 0.43
C MET A 34 9.12 -1.51 -0.57
N GLN A 35 8.98 -2.63 -1.28
CA GLN A 35 9.93 -3.06 -2.31
C GLN A 35 10.00 -2.09 -3.49
N LEU A 36 8.88 -1.41 -3.82
CA LEU A 36 8.81 -0.37 -4.84
C LEU A 36 9.39 0.99 -4.38
N GLY A 37 9.88 1.08 -3.14
CA GLY A 37 10.55 2.26 -2.60
C GLY A 37 9.65 3.22 -1.82
N ALA A 38 8.44 2.79 -1.43
CA ALA A 38 7.66 3.53 -0.45
C ALA A 38 8.38 3.54 0.91
N GLU A 39 8.29 4.66 1.63
CA GLU A 39 8.88 4.81 2.96
C GLU A 39 7.91 4.38 4.05
N ALA A 40 6.61 4.33 3.74
CA ALA A 40 5.56 3.82 4.61
C ALA A 40 4.29 3.51 3.80
N VAL A 41 3.35 2.82 4.42
CA VAL A 41 2.04 2.50 3.83
C VAL A 41 0.90 3.02 4.70
N PHE A 42 -0.20 3.43 4.06
CA PHE A 42 -1.42 3.82 4.74
C PHE A 42 -2.54 2.83 4.45
N VAL A 43 -3.08 2.22 5.51
CA VAL A 43 -4.10 1.16 5.40
C VAL A 43 -5.31 1.48 6.27
N GLY A 44 -6.45 1.72 5.61
CA GLY A 44 -7.74 1.93 6.26
C GLY A 44 -8.66 0.72 6.07
N SER A 45 -9.39 0.71 4.96
CA SER A 45 -10.40 -0.31 4.65
C SER A 45 -9.83 -1.73 4.58
N GLY A 46 -8.58 -1.90 4.14
CA GLY A 46 -7.90 -3.20 4.13
C GLY A 46 -7.84 -3.88 5.50
N ILE A 47 -7.76 -3.10 6.59
CA ILE A 47 -7.79 -3.61 7.97
C ILE A 47 -9.24 -3.72 8.46
N PHE A 48 -9.98 -2.61 8.45
CA PHE A 48 -11.28 -2.52 9.16
C PHE A 48 -12.45 -3.19 8.45
N LYS A 49 -12.33 -3.49 7.15
CA LYS A 49 -13.34 -4.25 6.39
C LYS A 49 -12.95 -5.72 6.18
N SER A 50 -11.99 -6.23 6.95
CA SER A 50 -11.55 -7.64 6.89
C SER A 50 -12.25 -8.51 7.94
N GLY A 51 -12.12 -9.83 7.80
CA GLY A 51 -12.69 -10.79 8.74
C GLY A 51 -12.08 -10.74 10.16
N ASP A 52 -10.80 -10.40 10.29
CA ASP A 52 -10.11 -10.18 11.58
C ASP A 52 -9.21 -8.94 11.51
N PRO A 53 -9.75 -7.75 11.85
CA PRO A 53 -9.00 -6.50 11.79
C PRO A 53 -7.75 -6.47 12.68
N LYS A 54 -7.81 -7.10 13.87
CA LYS A 54 -6.69 -7.06 14.82
C LYS A 54 -5.51 -7.88 14.29
N ARG A 55 -5.77 -9.11 13.85
CA ARG A 55 -4.74 -9.99 13.30
C ARG A 55 -4.17 -9.40 12.02
N ARG A 56 -5.03 -8.87 11.15
CA ARG A 56 -4.60 -8.21 9.90
C ARG A 56 -3.76 -6.97 10.14
N ALA A 57 -4.14 -6.11 11.07
CA ALA A 57 -3.34 -4.93 11.42
C ALA A 57 -1.92 -5.32 11.84
N LYS A 58 -1.78 -6.35 12.70
CA LYS A 58 -0.48 -6.88 13.10
C LYS A 58 0.31 -7.40 11.89
N ALA A 59 -0.33 -8.21 11.05
CA ALA A 59 0.32 -8.77 9.86
C ALA A 59 0.80 -7.69 8.87
N ILE A 60 0.03 -6.62 8.67
CA ILE A 60 0.45 -5.48 7.84
C ILE A 60 1.67 -4.77 8.44
N VAL A 61 1.69 -4.53 9.75
CA VAL A 61 2.84 -3.90 10.43
C VAL A 61 4.08 -4.77 10.32
N ASP A 62 3.95 -6.08 10.53
CA ASP A 62 5.05 -7.04 10.39
C ASP A 62 5.53 -7.08 8.93
N ALA A 63 4.62 -7.04 7.95
CA ALA A 63 4.96 -7.05 6.53
C ALA A 63 5.79 -5.84 6.11
N VAL A 64 5.47 -4.65 6.63
CA VAL A 64 6.25 -3.43 6.39
C VAL A 64 7.64 -3.54 7.02
N THR A 65 7.74 -4.19 8.17
CA THR A 65 9.01 -4.38 8.89
C THR A 65 9.92 -5.40 8.18
N TYR A 66 9.34 -6.50 7.72
CA TYR A 66 10.04 -7.66 7.15
C TYR A 66 9.80 -7.81 5.64
N TYR A 67 9.58 -6.71 4.92
CA TYR A 67 9.13 -6.70 3.52
C TYR A 67 10.07 -7.43 2.54
N ASN A 68 11.33 -7.68 2.92
CA ASN A 68 12.33 -8.41 2.14
C ASN A 68 12.60 -9.84 2.64
N ASP A 69 11.88 -10.32 3.65
CA ASP A 69 11.98 -11.71 4.12
C ASP A 69 10.78 -12.52 3.62
N PRO A 70 10.91 -13.28 2.52
CA PRO A 70 9.80 -14.03 1.95
C PRO A 70 9.26 -15.12 2.89
N LYS A 71 10.06 -15.62 3.85
CA LYS A 71 9.60 -16.64 4.80
C LYS A 71 8.68 -16.00 5.84
N ILE A 72 9.08 -14.87 6.40
CA ILE A 72 8.24 -14.13 7.35
C ILE A 72 6.96 -13.67 6.66
N LEU A 73 7.05 -13.16 5.43
CA LEU A 73 5.87 -12.74 4.66
C LEU A 73 4.88 -13.88 4.43
N ALA A 74 5.36 -15.09 4.17
CA ALA A 74 4.50 -16.26 4.04
C ALA A 74 3.80 -16.57 5.37
N GLU A 75 4.54 -16.66 6.47
CA GLU A 75 4.03 -16.98 7.81
C GLU A 75 2.97 -15.98 8.29
N ILE A 76 3.24 -14.68 8.20
CA ILE A 76 2.30 -13.64 8.66
C ILE A 76 1.05 -13.51 7.78
N SER A 77 1.07 -14.10 6.58
CA SER A 77 -0.07 -14.12 5.67
C SER A 77 -1.07 -15.24 5.97
N GLU A 78 -0.74 -16.15 6.89
CA GLU A 78 -1.57 -17.31 7.24
C GLU A 78 -2.74 -16.94 8.16
N ASP A 79 -3.89 -17.60 7.92
CA ASP A 79 -5.15 -17.51 8.67
C ASP A 79 -5.60 -16.08 9.03
N LEU A 80 -5.47 -15.13 8.09
CA LEU A 80 -5.90 -13.74 8.26
C LEU A 80 -7.41 -13.51 8.00
N GLY A 81 -8.14 -14.58 7.69
CA GLY A 81 -9.54 -14.51 7.25
C GLY A 81 -9.71 -13.78 5.92
N GLU A 82 -10.96 -13.53 5.55
CA GLU A 82 -11.30 -12.90 4.26
C GLU A 82 -10.75 -11.46 4.18
N PRO A 83 -10.10 -11.10 3.06
CA PRO A 83 -9.69 -9.72 2.79
C PRO A 83 -10.89 -8.83 2.48
N MET A 84 -10.63 -7.52 2.49
CA MET A 84 -11.55 -6.55 1.90
C MET A 84 -11.86 -6.94 0.45
N VAL A 85 -13.14 -6.89 0.08
CA VAL A 85 -13.58 -7.06 -1.31
C VAL A 85 -13.25 -5.79 -2.10
N GLY A 86 -12.53 -5.95 -3.21
CA GLY A 86 -12.25 -4.86 -4.15
C GLY A 86 -13.46 -4.49 -4.99
N ILE A 87 -13.46 -3.27 -5.52
CA ILE A 87 -14.44 -2.81 -6.52
C ILE A 87 -13.74 -2.77 -7.87
N ASP A 88 -14.36 -3.36 -8.89
CA ASP A 88 -13.80 -3.36 -10.25
C ASP A 88 -13.91 -1.95 -10.85
N ILE A 89 -12.83 -1.46 -11.47
CA ILE A 89 -12.78 -0.13 -12.09
C ILE A 89 -13.87 0.05 -13.17
N ARG A 90 -14.29 -1.02 -13.85
CA ARG A 90 -15.34 -1.00 -14.88
C ARG A 90 -16.73 -0.74 -14.31
N GLN A 91 -16.89 -0.86 -13.00
CA GLN A 91 -18.14 -0.61 -12.28
C GLN A 91 -18.19 0.79 -11.66
N LEU A 92 -17.07 1.52 -11.65
CA LEU A 92 -17.02 2.87 -11.10
C LEU A 92 -17.68 3.88 -12.04
N GLU A 93 -18.43 4.81 -11.48
CA GLU A 93 -18.91 5.97 -12.23
C GLU A 93 -17.75 6.92 -12.55
N GLU A 94 -17.86 7.71 -13.63
CA GLU A 94 -16.79 8.62 -14.07
C GLU A 94 -16.34 9.60 -12.98
N LYS A 95 -17.25 10.01 -12.10
CA LYS A 95 -17.00 10.90 -10.94
C LYS A 95 -16.14 10.26 -9.83
N GLU A 96 -16.04 8.93 -9.81
CA GLU A 96 -15.30 8.16 -8.81
C GLU A 96 -13.86 7.84 -9.27
N LEU A 97 -13.55 8.09 -10.55
CA LEU A 97 -12.22 7.91 -11.11
C LEU A 97 -11.27 9.02 -10.62
N LEU A 98 -10.08 8.62 -10.14
CA LEU A 98 -9.03 9.56 -9.77
C LEU A 98 -8.57 10.43 -10.95
N ALA A 99 -8.60 9.85 -12.15
CA ALA A 99 -8.41 10.57 -13.41
C ALA A 99 -9.27 9.91 -14.50
N PRO A 100 -10.21 10.64 -15.14
CA PRO A 100 -11.03 10.11 -16.22
C PRO A 100 -10.24 9.93 -17.54
N ARG A 101 -8.97 10.37 -17.58
CA ARG A 101 -8.04 10.19 -18.70
C ARG A 101 -6.65 9.81 -18.19
N GLY A 102 -6.03 8.83 -18.85
CA GLY A 102 -4.60 8.53 -18.79
C GLY A 102 -3.93 9.07 -20.05
N TRP A 103 -3.25 10.22 -19.87
CA TRP A 103 -2.65 11.17 -20.83
C TRP A 103 -3.55 11.67 -21.97
#